data_AF-A0A485LZ05-F1
#
_entry.id   AF-A0A485LZ05-F1
#
_cell.length_a   1.000
_cell.length_b   1.000
_cell.length_c   1.000
_cell.angle_alpha   90.00
_cell.angle_beta   90.00
_cell.angle_gamma   90.00
#
_symmetry.space_group_name_H-M   'P 1'
#
loop_
_entity.id
_entity.type
_entity.pdbx_description
1 polymer ?
#
loop_
_entity_poly.entity_id
_entity_poly.type
_entity_poly.pdbx_seq_one_letter_code
_entity_poly.pdbx_strand_id
1 'polypeptide(L)'
;MSAATDGLDGYYARKNKQVTLLGKFMDPLVDKLLISAALVVLVELGRLQGWIAVVIISREFAVTGLRSIAAAEGVIITASKLGKIKTVTQIVAITAFFLRDYPFSLIHLPFGSIAMAVALFFTLWSGLDYFTSAWKLLKKDGY
;
A
#
# COMPACT_ATOMS: atom_id res chain seq x y z
N MET A 1 15.45 -0.69 31.85
CA MET A 1 14.37 -0.08 32.66
C MET A 1 13.43 0.80 31.82
N SER A 2 13.07 0.38 30.60
CA SER A 2 12.07 1.10 29.76
C SER A 2 10.68 0.45 29.79
N ALA A 3 10.58 -0.77 30.33
CA ALA A 3 9.31 -1.51 30.40
C ALA A 3 8.34 -0.98 31.47
N ALA A 4 8.81 -0.16 32.42
CA ALA A 4 7.95 0.49 33.41
C ALA A 4 7.40 1.85 32.93
N THR A 5 8.02 2.46 31.91
CA THR A 5 7.60 3.77 31.38
C THR A 5 6.59 3.64 30.23
N ASP A 6 6.68 2.57 29.42
CA ASP A 6 5.72 2.31 28.34
C ASP A 6 4.27 2.13 28.85
N GLY A 7 4.12 1.64 30.09
CA GLY A 7 2.80 1.48 30.73
C GLY A 7 2.14 2.80 31.14
N LEU A 8 2.92 3.82 31.49
CA LEU A 8 2.42 5.13 31.91
C LEU A 8 2.11 6.03 30.72
N ASP A 9 2.96 6.03 29.68
CA ASP A 9 2.67 6.78 28.44
C ASP A 9 1.46 6.19 27.70
N GLY A 10 1.28 4.86 27.72
CA GLY A 10 0.12 4.19 27.15
C GLY A 10 -1.21 4.45 27.89
N TYR A 11 -1.17 4.92 29.14
CA TYR A 11 -2.36 5.28 29.93
C TYR A 11 -2.75 6.75 29.75
N TYR A 12 -1.77 7.66 29.62
CA TYR A 12 -2.03 9.08 29.33
C TYR A 12 -2.41 9.32 27.86
N ALA A 13 -1.81 8.60 26.90
CA ALA A 13 -2.16 8.72 25.48
C ALA A 13 -3.59 8.26 25.16
N ARG A 14 -4.13 7.31 25.93
CA ARG A 14 -5.53 6.87 25.82
C ARG A 14 -6.55 7.88 26.39
N LYS A 15 -6.09 8.85 27.19
CA LYS A 15 -6.96 9.84 27.85
C LYS A 15 -7.26 11.06 26.95
N ASN A 16 -6.38 11.38 26.00
CA ASN A 16 -6.60 12.43 25.01
C ASN A 16 -7.31 11.87 23.77
N LYS A 17 -8.62 11.61 23.89
CA LYS A 17 -9.53 11.25 22.77
C LYS A 17 -9.60 12.32 21.66
N GLN A 18 -8.46 12.68 21.07
CA GLN A 18 -8.33 13.56 19.91
C GLN A 18 -7.92 12.75 18.67
N VAL A 19 -8.28 11.46 18.62
CA VAL A 19 -8.36 10.78 17.33
C VAL A 19 -9.64 11.26 16.65
N THR A 20 -9.55 12.39 15.95
CA THR A 20 -10.66 12.93 15.17
C THR A 20 -11.04 11.92 14.08
N LEU A 21 -12.31 11.92 13.66
CA LEU A 21 -12.76 11.08 12.53
C LEU A 21 -11.89 11.34 11.28
N LEU A 22 -11.45 12.60 11.14
CA LEU A 22 -10.53 13.08 10.13
C LEU A 22 -9.15 12.42 10.25
N GLY A 23 -8.56 12.35 11.46
CA GLY A 23 -7.29 11.66 11.71
C GLY A 23 -7.33 10.17 11.31
N LYS A 24 -8.40 9.45 11.65
CA LYS A 24 -8.56 8.03 11.25
C LYS A 24 -8.62 7.82 9.73
N PHE A 25 -9.11 8.80 8.99
CA PHE A 25 -9.15 8.77 7.53
C PHE A 25 -7.83 9.23 6.90
N MET A 26 -7.13 10.17 7.56
CA MET A 26 -5.83 10.68 7.11
C MET A 26 -4.71 9.66 7.28
N ASP A 27 -4.69 8.87 8.36
CA ASP A 27 -3.60 7.91 8.63
C ASP A 27 -3.36 6.95 7.44
N PRO A 28 -4.38 6.26 6.89
CA PRO A 28 -4.19 5.39 5.73
C PRO A 28 -3.85 6.16 4.44
N LEU A 29 -4.29 7.41 4.31
CA LEU A 29 -4.06 8.24 3.13
C LEU A 29 -2.58 8.68 3.07
N VAL A 30 -2.04 9.09 4.21
CA VAL A 30 -0.61 9.47 4.35
C VAL A 30 0.29 8.28 4.03
N ASP A 31 -0.05 7.08 4.51
CA ASP A 31 0.71 5.86 4.19
C ASP A 31 0.80 5.61 2.67
N LYS A 32 -0.30 5.83 1.93
CA LYS A 32 -0.32 5.68 0.46
C LYS A 32 0.46 6.79 -0.25
N LEU A 33 0.39 8.02 0.26
CA LEU A 33 1.17 9.14 -0.26
C LEU A 33 2.67 8.89 -0.12
N LEU A 34 3.12 8.35 1.03
CA LEU A 34 4.52 8.03 1.26
C LEU A 34 5.06 7.03 0.22
N ILE A 35 4.32 5.94 -0.01
CA ILE A 35 4.70 4.93 -1.01
C ILE A 35 4.67 5.54 -2.42
N SER A 36 3.68 6.37 -2.73
CA SER A 36 3.56 7.03 -4.02
C SER A 36 4.72 7.98 -4.28
N ALA A 37 5.08 8.80 -3.28
CA ALA A 37 6.23 9.69 -3.35
C ALA A 37 7.54 8.93 -3.58
N ALA A 38 7.74 7.80 -2.87
CA ALA A 38 8.91 6.94 -3.08
C ALA A 38 9.00 6.42 -4.52
N LEU A 39 7.88 6.01 -5.13
CA LEU A 39 7.84 5.58 -6.53
C LEU A 39 8.15 6.73 -7.49
N VAL A 40 7.61 7.93 -7.25
CA VAL A 40 7.90 9.12 -8.08
C VAL A 40 9.40 9.45 -8.03
N VAL A 41 10.00 9.46 -6.85
CA VAL A 41 11.45 9.68 -6.68
C VAL A 41 12.26 8.62 -7.42
N LEU A 42 11.85 7.34 -7.39
CA LEU A 42 12.54 6.30 -8.14
C LEU A 42 12.46 6.49 -9.67
N VAL A 43 11.36 7.04 -10.18
CA VAL A 43 11.22 7.41 -11.59
C VAL A 43 12.13 8.58 -11.93
N GLU A 44 12.17 9.62 -11.09
CA GLU A 44 13.05 10.78 -11.27
C GLU A 44 14.53 10.39 -11.26
N LEU A 45 14.92 9.44 -10.40
CA LEU A 45 16.27 8.87 -10.36
C LEU A 45 16.59 7.95 -11.56
N GLY A 46 15.66 7.74 -12.50
CA GLY A 46 15.82 6.86 -13.65
C GLY A 46 15.89 5.37 -13.31
N ARG A 47 15.49 4.99 -12.09
CA ARG A 47 15.56 3.59 -11.60
C ARG A 47 14.27 2.82 -11.81
N LEU A 48 13.15 3.51 -12.05
CA LEU A 48 11.85 2.91 -12.29
C LEU A 48 11.21 3.52 -13.54
N GLN A 49 10.55 2.69 -14.35
CA GLN A 49 9.81 3.19 -15.50
C GLN A 49 8.52 3.89 -15.03
N GLY A 50 8.26 5.10 -15.52
CA GLY A 50 7.14 5.94 -15.07
C GLY A 50 5.78 5.25 -15.15
N TRP A 51 5.53 4.46 -16.19
CA TRP A 51 4.26 3.74 -16.34
C TRP A 51 4.04 2.70 -15.22
N ILE A 52 5.10 2.10 -14.67
CA ILE A 52 4.99 1.15 -13.55
C ILE A 52 4.51 1.89 -12.30
N ALA A 53 5.09 3.06 -12.03
CA ALA A 53 4.66 3.91 -10.92
C ALA A 53 3.18 4.32 -11.07
N VAL A 54 2.77 4.74 -12.27
CA VAL A 54 1.38 5.11 -12.56
C VAL A 54 0.43 3.95 -12.29
N VAL A 55 0.73 2.73 -12.76
CA VAL A 55 -0.11 1.54 -12.54
C VAL A 55 -0.22 1.21 -11.06
N ILE A 56 0.89 1.25 -10.32
CA ILE A 56 0.89 0.92 -8.89
C ILE A 56 0.09 1.95 -8.09
N ILE A 57 0.35 3.24 -8.32
CA ILE A 57 -0.32 4.35 -7.63
C ILE A 57 -1.82 4.32 -7.91
N SER A 58 -2.23 4.30 -9.19
CA SER A 58 -3.65 4.29 -9.57
C SER A 58 -4.41 3.12 -8.93
N ARG A 59 -3.82 1.91 -8.93
CA ARG A 59 -4.41 0.74 -8.27
C ARG A 59 -4.52 0.92 -6.76
N GLU A 60 -3.51 1.46 -6.08
CA GLU A 60 -3.53 1.70 -4.63
C GLU A 60 -4.68 2.64 -4.22
N PHE A 61 -4.85 3.74 -4.95
CA PHE A 61 -5.95 4.68 -4.71
C PHE A 61 -7.31 4.07 -5.06
N ALA A 62 -7.44 3.37 -6.20
CA ALA A 62 -8.70 2.76 -6.63
C ALA A 62 -9.22 1.71 -5.63
N VAL A 63 -8.37 0.79 -5.18
CA VAL A 63 -8.75 -0.25 -4.20
C VAL A 63 -9.10 0.36 -2.85
N THR A 64 -8.37 1.40 -2.42
CA THR A 64 -8.65 2.08 -1.15
C THR A 64 -9.98 2.84 -1.22
N GLY A 65 -10.24 3.56 -2.31
CA GLY A 65 -11.50 4.25 -2.54
C GLY A 65 -12.69 3.30 -2.61
N LEU A 66 -12.58 2.21 -3.37
CA LEU A 66 -13.62 1.18 -3.46
C LEU A 66 -13.96 0.58 -2.09
N ARG A 67 -12.93 0.22 -1.31
CA ARG A 67 -13.15 -0.31 0.05
C ARG A 67 -13.79 0.72 0.97
N SER A 68 -13.46 2.00 0.81
CA SER A 68 -14.07 3.08 1.58
C SER A 68 -15.56 3.25 1.25
N ILE A 69 -15.93 3.18 -0.03
CA ILE A 69 -17.32 3.28 -0.50
C ILE A 69 -18.12 2.07 0.01
N ALA A 70 -17.62 0.85 -0.20
CA ALA A 70 -18.28 -0.36 0.27
C ALA A 70 -18.47 -0.38 1.80
N ALA A 71 -17.48 0.12 2.56
CA ALA A 71 -17.59 0.26 4.00
C ALA A 71 -18.68 1.26 4.41
N ALA A 72 -18.88 2.34 3.64
CA ALA A 72 -19.96 3.30 3.87
C ALA A 72 -21.36 2.70 3.62
N GLU A 73 -21.46 1.74 2.69
CA GLU A 73 -22.68 0.96 2.41
C GLU A 73 -22.86 -0.25 3.35
N GLY A 74 -22.00 -0.41 4.36
CA GLY A 74 -22.07 -1.51 5.32
C GLY A 74 -21.50 -2.84 4.82
N VAL A 75 -20.89 -2.87 3.64
CA VAL A 75 -20.24 -4.05 3.07
C VAL A 75 -18.75 -4.06 3.38
N ILE A 76 -18.32 -5.00 4.23
CA ILE A 76 -16.92 -5.15 4.59
C ILE A 76 -16.18 -5.96 3.52
N ILE A 77 -15.48 -5.28 2.61
CA ILE A 77 -14.54 -5.94 1.71
C ILE A 77 -13.26 -6.27 2.49
N THR A 78 -13.09 -7.55 2.79
CA THR A 78 -11.92 -8.06 3.52
C THR A 78 -10.67 -8.00 2.63
N ALA A 79 -9.54 -7.67 3.25
CA ALA A 79 -8.27 -7.63 2.53
C ALA A 79 -7.86 -9.05 2.09
N SER A 80 -7.80 -9.29 0.78
CA SER A 80 -7.33 -10.58 0.27
C SER A 80 -5.87 -10.83 0.65
N LYS A 81 -5.49 -12.10 0.84
CA LYS A 81 -4.10 -12.50 1.14
C LYS A 81 -3.12 -11.95 0.08
N LEU A 82 -3.59 -11.83 -1.16
CA LEU A 82 -2.87 -11.24 -2.29
C LEU A 82 -2.51 -9.77 -2.07
N GLY A 83 -3.40 -9.01 -1.42
CA GLY A 83 -3.13 -7.62 -1.04
C GLY A 83 -1.97 -7.49 -0.06
N LYS A 84 -1.84 -8.43 0.89
CA LYS A 84 -0.70 -8.44 1.83
C LYS A 84 0.62 -8.80 1.12
N ILE A 85 0.60 -9.83 0.28
CA ILE A 85 1.78 -10.27 -0.47
C ILE A 85 2.28 -9.14 -1.36
N LYS A 86 1.39 -8.45 -2.08
CA LYS A 86 1.72 -7.26 -2.84
C LYS A 86 2.50 -6.26 -1.99
N THR A 87 1.95 -5.82 -0.86
CA THR A 87 2.55 -4.77 -0.05
C THR A 87 3.97 -5.13 0.38
N VAL A 88 4.17 -6.38 0.80
CA VAL A 88 5.52 -6.88 1.17
C VAL A 88 6.45 -6.84 -0.02
N THR A 89 6.04 -7.40 -1.17
CA THR A 89 6.87 -7.43 -2.38
C THR A 89 7.21 -6.03 -2.90
N GLN A 90 6.29 -5.08 -2.79
CA GLN A 90 6.48 -3.71 -3.23
C GLN A 90 7.44 -2.94 -2.32
N ILE A 91 7.32 -3.08 -1.00
CA ILE A 91 8.25 -2.46 -0.05
C ILE A 91 9.67 -3.01 -0.27
N VAL A 92 9.80 -4.33 -0.46
CA VAL A 92 11.09 -4.97 -0.79
C VAL A 92 11.67 -4.41 -2.08
N ALA A 93 10.87 -4.29 -3.14
CA ALA A 93 11.32 -3.75 -4.42
C ALA A 93 11.78 -2.29 -4.32
N ILE A 94 10.99 -1.43 -3.66
CA ILE A 94 11.34 -0.03 -3.44
C ILE A 94 12.66 0.07 -2.65
N THR A 95 12.78 -0.71 -1.57
CA THR A 95 13.98 -0.72 -0.73
C THR A 95 15.21 -1.16 -1.53
N ALA A 96 15.09 -2.23 -2.32
CA ALA A 96 16.16 -2.71 -3.20
C ALA A 96 16.59 -1.63 -4.20
N PHE A 97 15.64 -0.93 -4.85
CA PHE A 97 15.98 0.16 -5.75
C PHE A 97 16.66 1.34 -5.05
N PHE A 98 16.24 1.70 -3.83
CA PHE A 98 16.92 2.74 -3.05
C PHE A 98 18.35 2.34 -2.70
N LEU A 99 18.56 1.09 -2.29
CA LEU A 99 19.87 0.52 -1.95
C LEU A 99 20.73 0.12 -3.16
N ARG A 100 20.28 0.41 -4.39
CA ARG A 100 20.96 0.00 -5.64
C ARG A 100 21.27 -1.50 -5.67
N ASP A 101 20.30 -2.30 -5.25
CA ASP A 101 20.37 -3.76 -5.19
C ASP A 101 21.43 -4.33 -4.24
N TYR A 102 22.02 -3.54 -3.34
CA TYR A 102 22.99 -4.08 -2.37
C TYR A 102 22.31 -5.06 -1.37
N PRO A 103 22.91 -6.23 -1.06
CA PRO A 103 24.19 -6.76 -1.54
C PRO A 103 24.11 -7.59 -2.83
N PHE A 104 22.93 -7.82 -3.40
CA PHE A 104 22.73 -8.57 -4.64
C PHE A 104 23.44 -7.96 -5.86
N SER A 105 23.74 -6.67 -5.81
CA SER A 105 24.62 -6.00 -6.77
C SER A 105 26.02 -6.63 -6.85
N LEU A 106 26.52 -7.21 -5.75
CA LEU A 106 27.83 -7.87 -5.70
C LEU A 106 27.89 -9.14 -6.57
N ILE A 107 26.74 -9.76 -6.84
CA ILE A 107 26.60 -10.93 -7.70
C ILE A 107 25.95 -10.60 -9.05
N HIS A 108 25.88 -9.31 -9.41
CA HIS A 108 25.23 -8.79 -10.63
C HIS A 108 23.76 -9.23 -10.80
N LEU A 109 23.06 -9.53 -9.69
CA LEU A 109 21.66 -9.93 -9.73
C LEU A 109 20.76 -8.68 -9.69
N PRO A 110 19.89 -8.44 -10.69
CA PRO A 110 18.99 -7.29 -10.73
C PRO A 110 17.76 -7.50 -9.82
N PHE A 111 18.01 -7.66 -8.52
CA PHE A 111 17.01 -8.07 -7.53
C PHE A 111 15.81 -7.12 -7.46
N GLY A 112 16.03 -5.81 -7.46
CA GLY A 112 14.98 -4.79 -7.39
C GLY A 112 14.06 -4.81 -8.60
N SER A 113 14.60 -5.08 -9.79
CA SER A 113 13.79 -5.24 -11.01
C SER A 113 12.92 -6.50 -10.95
N ILE A 114 13.47 -7.62 -10.48
CA ILE A 114 12.73 -8.88 -10.29
C ILE A 114 11.63 -8.69 -9.23
N ALA A 115 11.98 -8.11 -8.08
CA ALA A 115 11.04 -7.84 -7.00
C ALA A 115 9.92 -6.88 -7.45
N MET A 116 10.25 -5.87 -8.26
CA MET A 116 9.26 -4.95 -8.82
C MET A 116 8.34 -5.62 -9.84
N ALA A 117 8.87 -6.51 -10.69
CA ALA A 117 8.05 -7.30 -11.62
C ALA A 117 7.05 -8.19 -10.85
N VAL A 118 7.51 -8.84 -9.77
CA VAL A 118 6.65 -9.63 -8.88
C VAL A 118 5.61 -8.76 -8.20
N ALA A 119 6.01 -7.58 -7.69
CA ALA A 119 5.09 -6.63 -7.07
C ALA A 119 4.04 -6.12 -8.05
N LEU A 120 4.42 -5.85 -9.30
CA LEU A 120 3.51 -5.44 -10.37
C LEU A 120 2.52 -6.56 -10.72
N PHE A 121 2.99 -7.81 -10.83
CA PHE A 121 2.13 -8.96 -11.06
C PHE A 121 1.05 -9.08 -9.97
N PHE A 122 1.45 -9.05 -8.70
CA PHE A 122 0.49 -9.10 -7.59
C PHE A 122 -0.41 -7.87 -7.58
N THR A 123 0.09 -6.70 -7.97
CA THR A 123 -0.69 -5.45 -8.08
C THR A 123 -1.83 -5.58 -9.07
N LEU A 124 -1.54 -6.09 -10.27
CA LEU A 124 -2.53 -6.31 -11.31
C LEU A 124 -3.52 -7.40 -10.91
N TRP A 125 -3.03 -8.54 -10.43
CA TRP A 125 -3.87 -9.67 -10.04
C TRP A 125 -4.89 -9.28 -8.97
N SER A 126 -4.42 -8.64 -7.92
CA SER A 126 -5.31 -8.14 -6.86
C SER A 126 -6.20 -7.00 -7.36
N GLY A 127 -5.72 -6.13 -8.25
CA GLY A 127 -6.55 -5.12 -8.90
C GLY A 127 -7.78 -5.72 -9.58
N LEU A 128 -7.60 -6.82 -10.33
CA LEU A 128 -8.69 -7.55 -10.97
C LEU A 128 -9.66 -8.19 -9.96
N ASP A 129 -9.14 -8.80 -8.89
CA ASP A 129 -9.95 -9.39 -7.81
C ASP A 129 -10.86 -8.33 -7.15
N TYR A 130 -10.32 -7.14 -6.89
CA TYR A 130 -11.12 -6.02 -6.38
C TYR A 130 -12.09 -5.46 -7.41
N PHE A 131 -11.70 -5.35 -8.68
CA PHE A 131 -12.57 -4.81 -9.73
C PHE A 131 -13.78 -5.72 -9.98
N THR A 132 -13.59 -7.04 -9.96
CA THR A 132 -14.71 -8.00 -10.05
C THR A 132 -15.63 -7.94 -8.83
N SER A 133 -15.07 -7.70 -7.64
CA SER A 133 -15.85 -7.49 -6.42
C SER A 133 -16.65 -6.18 -6.48
N ALA A 134 -16.04 -5.09 -6.96
CA ALA A 134 -16.69 -3.81 -7.21
C ALA A 134 -17.86 -3.95 -8.18
N TRP A 135 -17.62 -4.63 -9.31
CA TRP A 135 -18.62 -4.84 -10.34
C TRP A 135 -19.83 -5.62 -9.83
N LYS A 136 -19.61 -6.58 -8.93
CA LYS A 136 -20.70 -7.31 -8.26
C LYS A 136 -21.51 -6.43 -7.32
N LEU A 137 -20.88 -5.46 -6.62
CA LEU A 137 -21.60 -4.47 -5.81
C LEU A 137 -22.45 -3.55 -6.69
N LEU A 138 -21.85 -2.95 -7.73
CA LEU A 138 -22.57 -2.07 -8.66
C LEU A 138 -23.78 -2.76 -9.32
N LYS A 139 -23.65 -4.05 -9.66
CA LYS A 139 -24.75 -4.83 -10.24
C LYS A 139 -25.84 -5.19 -9.22
N LYS A 140 -25.55 -5.15 -7.92
CA LYS A 140 -26.51 -5.44 -6.84
C LYS A 140 -27.35 -4.20 -6.48
N ASP A 141 -26.81 -3.00 -6.68
CA ASP A 141 -27.51 -1.73 -6.41
C ASP A 141 -28.28 -1.15 -7.61
N GLY A 142 -28.43 -1.92 -8.71
CA GLY A 142 -29.44 -1.65 -9.73
C GLY A 142 -29.29 -0.33 -10.49
N TYR A 143 -28.22 -0.22 -11.28
CA TYR A 143 -28.22 0.57 -12.52
C TYR A 143 -28.11 -0.35 -13.73
#